data_AF-A0A0F9EPB4-F1
#
_entry.id   AF-A0A0F9EPB4-F1
#
_cell.length_a   1.000
_cell.length_b   1.000
_cell.length_c   1.000
_cell.angle_alpha   90.00
_cell.angle_beta   90.00
_cell.angle_gamma   90.00
#
_symmetry.space_group_name_H-M   'P 1'
#
loop_
_entity.id
_entity.type
_entity.pdbx_description
1 polymer ?
#
loop_
_entity_poly.entity_id
_entity_poly.type
_entity_poly.pdbx_seq_one_letter_code
_entity_poly.pdbx_strand_id
1 'polypeptide(L)' 'AMKVSSGDGVTIFTCSRGQNVLRCHYCGRSATTRCSFQFKGKLKGKVCDKPLCDHCLQEHHKKPMCRPHKEFIAKIGGKW' A
#
# COMPACT_ATOMS: atom_id res chain seq x y z
N ALA A 1 13.37 -3.05 -21.55
CA ALA A 1 14.34 -3.69 -20.63
C ALA A 1 15.73 -3.30 -21.11
N MET A 2 16.57 -2.72 -20.26
CA MET A 2 17.95 -2.38 -20.62
C MET A 2 18.87 -3.15 -19.68
N LYS A 3 19.84 -3.85 -20.28
CA LYS A 3 20.79 -4.75 -19.63
C LYS A 3 22.11 -4.00 -19.56
N VAL A 4 22.57 -3.67 -18.35
CA VAL A 4 23.93 -3.18 -18.12
C VAL A 4 24.70 -4.29 -17.41
N SER A 5 25.87 -4.62 -17.95
CA SER A 5 26.72 -5.71 -17.46
C SER A 5 28.01 -5.10 -16.91
N SER A 6 28.28 -5.27 -15.62
CA SER A 6 29.60 -5.02 -15.02
C SER A 6 30.18 -6.32 -14.48
N GLY A 7 31.22 -6.79 -15.17
CA GLY A 7 32.46 -7.29 -14.55
C GLY A 7 32.49 -8.64 -13.86
N ASP A 8 31.71 -8.85 -12.81
CA ASP A 8 32.11 -9.83 -11.78
C ASP A 8 30.91 -10.59 -11.24
N GLY A 9 30.47 -11.63 -11.97
CA GLY A 9 29.80 -12.86 -11.47
C GLY A 9 28.60 -12.78 -10.50
N VAL A 10 28.22 -11.60 -10.05
CA VAL A 10 27.13 -11.33 -9.12
C VAL A 10 26.04 -10.76 -10.00
N THR A 11 25.09 -11.63 -10.34
CA THR A 11 23.83 -11.18 -10.89
C THR A 11 23.06 -10.50 -9.77
N ILE A 12 23.36 -9.22 -9.50
CA ILE A 12 22.47 -8.38 -8.70
C ILE A 12 21.20 -8.27 -9.54
N PHE A 13 20.17 -9.02 -9.17
CA PHE A 13 18.82 -8.68 -9.57
C PHE A 13 18.51 -7.36 -8.86
N THR A 14 18.88 -6.23 -9.48
CA THR A 14 18.30 -4.94 -9.14
C THR A 14 16.83 -5.05 -9.53
N CYS A 15 16.03 -5.60 -8.63
CA CYS A 15 14.59 -5.54 -8.72
C CYS A 15 14.29 -4.05 -8.92
N SER A 16 13.58 -3.71 -9.98
CA SER A 16 13.24 -2.34 -10.38
C SER A 16 12.28 -1.66 -9.37
N ARG A 17 12.52 -1.84 -8.07
CA ARG A 17 11.80 -1.32 -6.91
C ARG A 17 12.03 0.18 -6.69
N GLY A 18 12.54 0.89 -7.70
CA GLY A 18 12.92 2.31 -7.60
C GLY A 18 12.19 3.26 -8.54
N GLN A 19 11.41 2.79 -9.53
CA GLN A 19 10.82 3.67 -10.56
C GLN A 19 9.30 3.57 -10.75
N ASN A 20 8.59 2.85 -9.88
CA ASN A 20 7.17 3.14 -9.68
C ASN A 20 7.07 3.99 -8.42
N VAL A 21 7.19 5.31 -8.57
CA VAL A 21 6.69 6.26 -7.58
C VAL A 21 5.19 6.07 -7.52
N LEU A 22 4.78 5.07 -6.75
CA LEU A 22 3.40 4.75 -6.47
C LEU A 22 2.81 6.05 -5.90
N ARG A 23 1.80 6.62 -6.55
CA ARG A 23 1.23 7.90 -6.10
C ARG A 23 0.11 7.61 -5.13
N CYS A 24 0.06 8.37 -4.05
CA CYS A 24 -1.04 8.31 -3.10
C CYS A 24 -2.34 8.58 -3.85
N HIS A 25 -3.29 7.68 -3.67
CA HIS A 25 -4.60 7.75 -4.32
C HIS A 25 -5.36 9.03 -3.99
N TYR A 26 -5.09 9.66 -2.83
CA TYR A 26 -5.83 10.83 -2.34
C TYR A 26 -5.17 12.17 -2.65
N CYS A 27 -3.84 12.25 -2.64
CA CYS A 27 -3.13 13.53 -2.74
C CYS A 27 -2.00 13.56 -3.78
N GLY A 28 -1.75 12.45 -4.50
CA GLY A 28 -0.73 12.39 -5.54
C GLY A 28 0.73 12.36 -5.05
N ARG A 29 0.99 12.58 -3.75
CA ARG A 29 2.33 12.44 -3.14
C ARG A 29 2.87 11.02 -3.29
N SER A 30 4.19 10.86 -3.16
CA SER A 30 4.84 9.55 -3.10
C SER A 30 4.19 8.67 -2.01
N ALA A 31 3.63 7.54 -2.42
CA ALA A 31 3.08 6.54 -1.53
C ALA A 31 4.21 5.64 -1.02
N THR A 32 4.22 5.44 0.29
CA THR A 32 5.18 4.61 1.00
C THR A 32 4.55 3.28 1.44
N THR A 33 3.23 3.19 1.43
CA THR A 33 2.47 2.05 1.97
C THR A 33 1.16 1.87 1.21
N ARG A 34 0.52 0.71 1.36
CA ARG A 34 -0.84 0.46 0.85
C ARG A 34 -1.81 0.19 1.98
N CYS A 35 -3.06 0.52 1.74
CA CYS A 35 -4.14 0.11 2.62
C CYS A 35 -4.16 -1.43 2.72
N SER A 36 -4.42 -1.94 3.92
CA SER A 36 -4.49 -3.38 4.23
C SER A 36 -5.87 -3.78 4.75
N PHE A 37 -6.87 -2.95 4.47
CA PHE A 37 -8.25 -3.21 4.88
C PHE A 37 -8.82 -4.42 4.13
N GLN A 38 -9.25 -5.45 4.86
CA GLN A 38 -9.84 -6.67 4.35
C GLN A 38 -11.36 -6.60 4.48
N PHE A 39 -12.08 -6.76 3.38
CA PHE A 39 -13.53 -6.75 3.44
C PHE A 39 -14.05 -8.04 4.10
N LYS A 40 -15.11 -7.92 4.91
CA LYS A 40 -15.84 -9.04 5.51
C LYS A 40 -17.18 -9.28 4.78
N GLY A 41 -17.85 -10.39 5.07
CA GLY A 41 -19.14 -10.73 4.47
C GLY A 41 -19.04 -11.09 2.98
N LYS A 42 -19.86 -10.47 2.14
CA LYS A 42 -19.93 -10.75 0.68
C LYS A 42 -18.64 -10.44 -0.09
N LEU A 43 -17.72 -9.67 0.50
CA LEU A 43 -16.43 -9.30 -0.11
C LEU A 43 -15.23 -9.97 0.57
N LYS A 44 -15.47 -11.03 1.36
CA LYS A 44 -14.42 -11.80 2.06
C LYS A 44 -13.29 -12.19 1.09
N GLY A 45 -12.06 -11.87 1.47
CA GLY A 45 -10.85 -12.15 0.68
C GLY A 45 -10.38 -11.00 -0.22
N LYS A 46 -11.19 -9.96 -0.41
CA LYS A 46 -10.72 -8.73 -1.06
C LYS A 46 -9.98 -7.85 -0.07
N VAL A 47 -8.87 -7.26 -0.51
CA VAL A 47 -8.10 -6.27 0.24
C VAL A 47 -8.12 -4.96 -0.52
N CYS A 48 -8.30 -3.86 0.19
CA CYS A 48 -8.14 -2.54 -0.39
C CYS A 48 -6.67 -2.23 -0.60
N ASP A 49 -6.11 -2.50 -1.78
CA ASP A 49 -4.69 -2.27 -2.13
C ASP A 49 -4.38 -0.81 -2.53
N LYS A 50 -5.12 0.18 -2.00
CA LYS A 50 -4.94 1.58 -2.40
C LYS A 50 -3.59 2.13 -1.90
N PRO A 51 -2.79 2.79 -2.77
CA PRO A 51 -1.54 3.42 -2.36
C PRO A 51 -1.75 4.67 -1.49
N LEU A 52 -1.01 4.76 -0.39
CA LEU A 52 -1.08 5.83 0.60
C LEU A 52 0.30 6.41 0.89
N CYS A 53 0.37 7.73 0.98
CA CYS A 53 1.50 8.42 1.60
C CYS A 53 1.33 8.43 3.12
N ASP A 54 2.41 8.68 3.84
CA ASP A 54 2.43 8.77 5.30
C ASP A 54 1.35 9.74 5.86
N HIS A 55 1.10 10.85 5.16
CA HIS A 55 0.10 11.84 5.56
C HIS A 55 -1.36 11.37 5.39
N CYS A 56 -1.65 10.59 4.34
CA CYS A 56 -3.01 10.07 4.08
C CYS A 56 -3.22 8.67 4.66
N LEU A 57 -2.13 8.04 5.11
CA LEU A 57 -2.15 6.78 5.83
C LEU A 57 -2.89 6.99 7.16
N GLN A 58 -3.74 6.03 7.50
CA GLN A 58 -4.38 5.96 8.79
C GLN A 58 -4.04 4.61 9.40
N GLU A 59 -3.74 4.59 10.69
CA GLU A 59 -3.48 3.35 11.41
C GLU A 59 -4.68 2.98 12.30
N HIS A 60 -5.03 1.71 12.31
CA HIS A 60 -5.95 1.14 13.29
C HIS A 60 -5.50 -0.29 13.62
N HIS A 61 -5.33 -0.59 14.91
CA HIS A 61 -4.72 -1.83 15.41
C HIS A 61 -3.41 -2.22 14.68
N LYS A 62 -2.49 -1.27 14.51
CA LYS A 62 -1.19 -1.47 13.81
C LYS A 62 -1.33 -1.89 12.35
N LYS A 63 -2.49 -1.71 11.73
CA LYS A 63 -2.71 -2.00 10.31
C LYS A 63 -2.87 -0.70 9.52
N PRO A 64 -2.12 -0.52 8.43
CA PRO A 64 -2.26 0.63 7.57
C PRO A 64 -3.59 0.55 6.80
N MET A 65 -4.35 1.63 6.80
CA MET A 65 -5.61 1.72 6.07
C MET A 65 -5.86 3.14 5.56
N CYS A 66 -6.78 3.26 4.61
CA CYS A 66 -7.18 4.57 4.11
C CYS A 66 -8.26 5.20 5.00
N ARG A 67 -8.32 6.53 4.98
CA ARG A 67 -9.32 7.34 5.71
C ARG A 67 -10.75 6.80 5.66
N PRO A 68 -11.36 6.48 4.50
CA PRO A 68 -12.73 5.99 4.47
C PRO A 68 -12.92 4.65 5.20
N HIS A 69 -11.90 3.80 5.27
CA HIS A 69 -11.98 2.55 6.03
C HIS A 69 -11.87 2.76 7.53
N LYS A 70 -11.05 3.72 7.99
CA LYS A 70 -11.03 4.10 9.40
C LYS A 70 -12.38 4.68 9.83
N GLU A 71 -12.98 5.55 9.01
CA GLU A 71 -14.31 6.10 9.26
C GLU A 71 -15.39 5.02 9.22
N PHE A 72 -15.27 4.05 8.31
CA PHE A 72 -16.16 2.89 8.25
C PHE A 72 -16.09 2.07 9.55
N ILE A 73 -14.89 1.75 10.05
CA ILE A 73 -14.72 0.99 11.29
C ILE A 73 -15.27 1.75 12.50
N ALA A 74 -15.02 3.07 12.56
CA ALA A 74 -15.58 3.93 13.60
C ALA A 74 -17.12 3.91 13.59
N LYS A 75 -17.73 3.89 12.40
CA LYS A 75 -19.19 3.87 12.23
C LYS A 75 -19.84 2.53 12.59
N ILE A 76 -19.16 1.40 12.37
CA ILE A 76 -19.67 0.06 12.72
C ILE A 76 -19.32 -0.37 14.16
N GLY A 77 -18.75 0.52 14.97
CA GLY A 77 -18.50 0.26 16.40
C GLY A 77 -17.29 -0.64 16.67
N GLY A 78 -16.22 -0.56 15.88
CA GLY A 78 -14.92 -1.14 16.24
C GLY A 78 -14.84 -2.68 16.23
N LYS A 79 -15.90 -3.41 15.87
CA LYS A 79 -15.85 -4.86 15.66
C LYS A 79 -15.27 -5.17 14.29
N TRP A 80 -13.94 -5.14 14.19
CA TRP A 80 -13.19 -5.43 12.98
C TRP A 80 -12.17 -6.56 13.16
#